data_AF-A0A945AMW2-F1
#
_entry.id   AF-A0A945AMW2-F1
#
_cell.length_a   1.000
_cell.length_b   1.000
_cell.length_c   1.000
_cell.angle_alpha   90.00
_cell.angle_beta   90.00
_cell.angle_gamma   90.00
#
_symmetry.space_group_name_H-M   'P 1'
#
loop_
_entity.id
_entity.type
_entity.pdbx_description
1 polymer ?
#
loop_
_entity_poly.entity_id
_entity_poly.type
_entity_poly.pdbx_seq_one_letter_code
_entity_poly.pdbx_strand_id
1 'polypeptide(L)' 'MITDDKGKQSKKYHYDKMMTPYEKLKSLESAQDFLKPSLSFEPLEKVADWIRDNKSVDQLNLAKKRLFKQINEQKKG' A
#
# COMPACT_ATOMS: atom_id res chain seq x y z
N MET A 1 -11.24 5.00 -14.13
CA MET A 1 -12.43 4.79 -13.27
C MET A 1 -13.23 3.66 -13.87
N ILE A 2 -13.76 2.76 -13.06
CA ILE A 2 -14.70 1.72 -13.52
C ILE A 2 -16.03 2.01 -12.83
N THR A 3 -17.10 2.07 -13.61
CA THR A 3 -18.47 2.18 -13.11
C THR A 3 -19.09 0.79 -13.24
N ASP A 4 -19.66 0.25 -12.16
CA ASP A 4 -20.39 -1.01 -12.22
C ASP A 4 -21.78 -0.82 -12.83
N ASP A 5 -22.45 -1.94 -13.14
CA ASP A 5 -23.79 -1.99 -13.73
C ASP A 5 -24.86 -1.36 -12.80
N LYS A 6 -24.50 -1.07 -11.54
CA LYS A 6 -25.33 -0.42 -10.52
C LYS A 6 -24.99 1.06 -10.35
N GLY A 7 -24.12 1.63 -11.20
CA GLY A 7 -23.74 3.04 -11.19
C GLY A 7 -22.67 3.42 -10.16
N LYS A 8 -22.10 2.46 -9.41
CA LYS A 8 -21.04 2.74 -8.44
C LYS A 8 -19.73 2.99 -9.16
N GLN A 9 -19.21 4.20 -9.01
CA GLN A 9 -17.90 4.57 -9.52
C GLN A 9 -16.81 4.15 -8.54
N SER A 10 -15.87 3.33 -9.02
CA SER A 10 -14.68 2.94 -8.28
C SER A 10 -13.43 3.49 -8.95
N LYS A 11 -12.56 4.12 -8.16
CA LYS A 11 -11.21 4.46 -8.60
C LYS A 11 -10.41 3.16 -8.66
N LYS A 12 -10.11 2.70 -9.88
CA LYS A 12 -9.17 1.60 -10.11
C LYS A 12 -7.77 2.14 -9.87
N TYR A 13 -7.23 1.87 -8.69
CA TYR A 13 -5.83 2.14 -8.42
C TYR A 13 -5.01 0.96 -8.93
N HIS A 14 -4.20 1.26 -9.94
CA HIS A 14 -3.19 0.36 -10.45
C HIS A 14 -2.13 0.22 -9.36
N TYR A 15 -2.16 -0.90 -8.62
CA TYR A 15 -1.18 -1.18 -7.56
C TYR A 15 0.26 -1.15 -8.10
N ASP A 16 0.45 -1.53 -9.37
CA ASP A 16 1.69 -1.40 -10.14
C ASP A 16 2.17 0.04 -10.34
N LYS A 17 1.27 1.02 -10.22
CA LYS A 17 1.56 2.45 -10.32
C LYS A 17 1.46 3.18 -8.99
N MET A 18 1.18 2.47 -7.90
CA MET A 18 1.18 3.05 -6.56
C MET A 18 2.62 3.21 -6.10
N MET A 19 2.97 4.43 -5.74
CA MET A 19 4.21 4.74 -5.04
C MET A 19 3.82 5.20 -3.63
N THR A 20 4.58 4.78 -2.63
CA THR A 20 4.54 5.44 -1.33
C THR A 20 4.93 6.91 -1.49
N PRO A 21 4.49 7.80 -0.58
CA PRO A 21 4.90 9.21 -0.61
C PRO A 21 6.43 9.39 -0.67
N TYR A 22 7.18 8.49 -0.02
CA TYR A 22 8.64 8.45 -0.07
C TYR A 22 9.19 8.09 -1.47
N GLU A 23 8.71 7.00 -2.07
CA GLU A 23 9.10 6.60 -3.43
C GLU A 23 8.73 7.66 -4.46
N LYS A 24 7.57 8.31 -4.28
CA LYS A 24 7.14 9.41 -5.15
C LYS A 24 8.07 10.61 -5.02
N LEU A 25 8.49 10.98 -3.81
CA LEU A 25 9.47 12.03 -3.57
C LEU A 25 10.82 11.71 -4.24
N LYS A 26 11.30 10.46 -4.10
CA LYS A 26 12.54 10.00 -4.76
C LYS A 26 12.47 10.00 -6.29
N SER A 27 11.27 9.88 -6.86
CA SER A 27 11.07 9.90 -8.32
C SER A 27 11.15 11.30 -8.95
N LEU A 28 11.17 12.37 -8.14
CA LEU A 28 11.23 13.73 -8.64
C LEU A 28 12.66 14.10 -9.05
N GLU A 29 12.78 14.92 -10.10
CA GLU A 29 14.04 15.59 -10.42
C GLU A 29 14.37 16.59 -9.31
N SER A 30 15.64 16.66 -8.91
CA SER A 30 16.08 17.45 -7.76
C SER A 30 15.34 17.13 -6.44
N ALA A 31 14.99 15.86 -6.20
CA ALA A 31 14.32 15.40 -4.98
C ALA A 31 14.97 15.90 -3.66
N GLN A 32 16.29 16.12 -3.67
CA GLN A 32 17.07 16.64 -2.54
C GLN A 32 16.67 18.07 -2.16
N ASP A 33 16.27 18.90 -3.13
CA ASP A 33 15.91 20.31 -2.90
C ASP A 33 14.57 20.46 -2.16
N PHE A 34 13.75 19.41 -2.19
CA PHE A 34 12.50 19.34 -1.44
C PHE A 34 12.70 18.87 0.01
N LEU A 35 13.91 18.44 0.38
CA LEU A 35 14.24 18.12 1.76
C LEU A 35 14.57 19.39 2.54
N LYS A 36 14.33 19.32 3.86
CA LYS A 36 14.85 20.36 4.76
C LYS A 36 16.39 20.32 4.71
N PRO A 37 17.09 21.47 4.82
CA PRO A 37 18.55 21.52 4.74
C PRO A 37 19.28 20.61 5.75
N SER A 38 18.65 20.30 6.89
CA SER A 38 19.18 19.41 7.93
C SER A 38 18.81 17.94 7.76
N LEU A 39 18.07 17.59 6.70
CA LEU A 39 17.50 16.26 6.50
C LEU A 39 18.07 15.62 5.23
N SER A 40 18.53 14.38 5.35
CA SER A 40 18.98 13.57 4.22
C SER A 40 17.99 12.43 3.95
N PHE A 41 18.15 11.77 2.79
CA PHE A 41 17.34 10.60 2.45
C PHE A 41 17.62 9.37 3.33
N GLU A 42 18.79 9.31 3.97
CA GLU A 42 19.26 8.16 4.75
C GLU A 42 18.32 7.76 5.92
N PRO A 43 17.87 8.69 6.80
CA PRO A 43 16.85 8.38 7.80
C PRO A 43 15.45 8.13 7.20
N LEU A 44 15.11 8.76 6.07
CA LEU A 44 13.82 8.56 5.40
C LEU A 44 13.72 7.16 4.79
N GLU A 45 14.81 6.64 4.24
CA GLU A 45 14.95 5.29 3.70
C GLU A 45 14.68 4.25 4.80
N LYS A 46 15.29 4.41 5.99
CA LYS A 46 15.10 3.52 7.13
C LYS A 46 13.63 3.47 7.60
N VAL A 47 12.97 4.62 7.65
CA VAL A 47 11.55 4.70 8.00
C VAL A 47 10.69 4.08 6.90
N ALA A 48 10.99 4.35 5.63
CA ALA A 48 10.28 3.79 4.50
C ALA A 48 10.42 2.26 4.45
N ASP A 49 11.61 1.72 4.68
CA ASP A 49 11.86 0.28 4.75
C ASP A 49 11.14 -0.38 5.92
N TRP A 50 11.11 0.28 7.08
CA TRP A 50 10.34 -0.19 8.24
C TRP A 50 8.82 -0.20 8.00
N ILE A 51 8.28 0.80 7.29
CA ILE A 51 6.86 0.86 6.91
C ILE A 51 6.55 -0.13 5.79
N ARG A 52 7.46 -0.28 4.83
CA ARG A 52 7.41 -1.23 3.71
C ARG A 52 7.58 -2.67 4.19
N ASP A 53 8.00 -2.89 5.43
CA ASP A 53 8.04 -4.20 6.09
C ASP A 53 6.61 -4.74 6.28
N ASN A 54 6.04 -5.10 5.12
CA ASN A 54 4.74 -5.61 4.74
C ASN A 54 4.35 -6.91 5.45
N LYS A 55 5.11 -7.35 6.45
CA LYS A 55 4.71 -8.45 7.34
C LYS A 55 3.30 -8.23 7.87
N SER A 56 2.93 -6.99 8.17
CA SER A 56 1.58 -6.65 8.64
C SER A 56 0.51 -6.82 7.56
N VAL A 57 0.79 -6.44 6.31
CA VAL A 57 -0.15 -6.57 5.19
C VAL A 57 -0.36 -8.04 4.81
N ASP A 58 0.72 -8.82 4.78
CA ASP A 58 0.66 -10.26 4.51
C ASP A 58 -0.01 -11.03 5.63
N GLN A 59 0.27 -10.69 6.90
CA GLN A 59 -0.42 -11.27 8.05
C GLN A 59 -1.92 -10.94 8.04
N LEU A 60 -2.30 -9.70 7.71
CA LEU A 60 -3.71 -9.30 7.60
C LEU A 60 -4.43 -10.06 6.48
N ASN A 61 -3.80 -10.21 5.32
CA ASN A 61 -4.37 -10.96 4.20
C ASN A 61 -4.47 -12.46 4.51
N LEU A 62 -3.48 -13.02 5.21
CA LEU A 62 -3.50 -14.41 5.66
C LEU A 62 -4.60 -14.65 6.70
N ALA A 63 -4.76 -13.76 7.68
CA ALA A 63 -5.83 -13.81 8.67
C ALA A 63 -7.21 -13.70 8.02
N LYS A 64 -7.38 -12.77 7.05
CA LYS A 64 -8.59 -12.66 6.24
C LYS A 64 -8.93 -13.97 5.53
N LYS A 65 -7.96 -14.57 4.82
CA LYS A 65 -8.15 -15.84 4.10
C LYS A 65 -8.60 -16.96 5.04
N ARG A 66 -8.00 -17.05 6.23
CA ARG A 66 -8.37 -18.05 7.25
C ARG A 66 -9.80 -17.85 7.78
N LEU A 67 -10.15 -16.62 8.13
CA LEU A 67 -11.49 -16.27 8.62
C LEU A 67 -12.59 -16.61 7.60
N PHE A 68 -12.38 -16.20 6.33
CA PHE A 68 -13.37 -16.48 5.28
C PHE A 68 -13.50 -17.97 4.99
N LYS A 69 -12.41 -18.75 5.08
CA LYS A 69 -12.47 -20.21 4.93
C LYS A 69 -13.37 -20.84 6.01
N GLN A 70 -13.18 -20.47 7.28
CA GLN A 70 -13.97 -21.01 8.39
C GLN A 70 -15.47 -20.67 8.28
N ILE A 71 -15.80 -19.43 7.94
CA ILE A 71 -17.20 -19.01 7.75
C ILE A 71 -17.87 -19.77 6.60
N ASN A 72 -17.13 -20.04 5.51
CA ASN A 72 -17.67 -20.73 4.36
C ASN A 72 -17.82 -22.24 4.59
N GLU A 73 -16.94 -22.84 5.40
CA GLU A 73 -17.04 -24.24 5.82
C GLU A 73 -18.22 -24.45 6.80
N GLN A 74 -18.47 -23.53 7.73
CA GLN A 74 -19.63 -23.57 8.61
C GLN A 74 -20.97 -23.43 7.88
N LYS A 75 -21.02 -22.71 6.76
CA LYS A 75 -22.24 -22.57 5.94
C LYS A 75 -22.61 -23.82 5.12
N LYS A 76 -21.70 -24.79 5.00
CA LYS A 76 -21.91 -26.03 4.24
C LYS A 76 -22.31 -27.23 5.12
N GLY A 77 -22.25 -27.08 6.45
CA GLY A 77 -22.68 -28.08 7.42
C GLY A 77 -24.13 -27.90 7.84
#